data_AF-A0A7W0FHP4-F1
#
_entry.id   AF-A0A7W0FHP4-F1
#
_cell.length_a   1.000
_cell.length_b   1.000
_cell.length_c   1.000
_cell.angle_alpha   90.00
_cell.angle_beta   90.00
_cell.angle_gamma   90.00
#
_symmetry.space_group_name_H-M   'P 1'
#
loop_
_entity.id
_entity.type
_entity.pdbx_description
1 polymer ?
#
loop_
_entity_poly.entity_id
_entity_poly.type
_entity_poly.pdbx_seq_one_letter_code
_entity_poly.pdbx_strand_id
1 'polypeptide(L)'
;MSTGSFERPFDIEGFPPEKRKKLDLIRELARNISLENVEEFDRLMNEEYILIKQESERQALEFPPNPPNEKCHFALITGILTNRETEKNITRFLPFFQVGIENVYIWDQTKNNIAVFVVDVNYSLIPVTYWKNLASIIEITYAISTSFENVIECSYDWIYNFDSNLPIADNKFLYQENFERLSGVILNYDFFVRHSPIMELLIRDECFYVMCANLLASFNNHRFCVQCAFTPIEYQTHANHEIPVWEVAQAIPRMEVAIVQATRSVESALGKPGKKDISKKTNRITERWKSKIDIDPNSIYSIAGKPFLEYYYDLFDARNNAAHSLGQFPYKTSRQITIEAQCFAWLIVINYLNKNKLSLDEAKERLLFNQSRQS
;
A
#
# COMPACT_ATOMS: atom_id res chain seq x y z
N MET A 1 7.14 23.36 -6.92
CA MET A 1 6.59 22.02 -7.18
C MET A 1 5.11 22.22 -7.40
N SER A 2 4.57 21.91 -8.58
CA SER A 2 3.11 21.89 -8.76
C SER A 2 2.58 20.80 -7.84
N THR A 3 1.96 21.19 -6.74
CA THR A 3 1.11 20.29 -5.99
C THR A 3 -0.05 19.98 -6.92
N GLY A 4 0.03 18.85 -7.63
CA GLY A 4 -1.13 18.36 -8.38
C GLY A 4 -2.28 18.29 -7.38
N SER A 5 -3.35 19.05 -7.63
CA SER A 5 -4.55 18.97 -6.83
C SER A 5 -5.24 17.65 -7.16
N PHE A 6 -5.57 16.87 -6.13
CA PHE A 6 -6.44 15.71 -6.27
C PHE A 6 -7.87 16.20 -6.30
N GLU A 7 -8.37 16.49 -7.50
CA GLU A 7 -9.70 17.04 -7.72
C GLU A 7 -10.63 15.95 -8.25
N ARG A 8 -11.91 16.02 -7.85
CA ARG A 8 -12.96 15.21 -8.43
C ARG A 8 -13.10 15.57 -9.91
N PRO A 9 -13.12 14.59 -10.84
CA PRO A 9 -13.42 14.85 -12.24
C PRO A 9 -14.78 15.56 -12.39
N PHE A 10 -14.85 16.50 -13.33
CA PHE A 10 -16.08 17.24 -13.58
C PHE A 10 -17.22 16.29 -13.97
N ASP A 11 -18.32 16.37 -13.23
CA ASP A 11 -19.45 15.47 -13.39
C ASP A 11 -20.56 16.16 -14.18
N ILE A 12 -20.66 15.83 -15.47
CA ILE A 12 -21.72 16.35 -16.35
C ILE A 12 -23.10 15.83 -15.93
N GLU A 13 -23.17 14.62 -15.36
CA GLU A 13 -24.44 14.05 -14.89
C GLU A 13 -24.92 14.73 -13.60
N GLY A 14 -24.00 15.31 -12.83
CA GLY A 14 -24.26 16.13 -11.66
C GLY A 14 -24.91 17.50 -11.93
N PHE A 15 -25.20 17.84 -13.20
CA PHE A 15 -25.95 19.05 -13.53
C PHE A 15 -27.38 18.97 -13.00
N PRO A 16 -27.91 20.08 -12.43
CA PRO A 16 -29.35 20.20 -12.20
C PRO A 16 -30.14 19.94 -13.50
N PRO A 17 -31.29 19.24 -13.45
CA PRO A 17 -32.04 18.84 -14.64
C PRO A 17 -32.35 20.00 -15.60
N GLU A 18 -32.61 21.20 -15.07
CA GLU A 18 -32.87 22.41 -15.84
C GLU A 18 -31.63 22.89 -16.62
N LYS A 19 -30.46 22.91 -15.95
CA LYS A 19 -29.20 23.30 -16.60
C LYS A 19 -28.76 22.27 -17.63
N ARG A 20 -29.01 20.97 -17.37
CA ARG A 20 -28.73 19.88 -18.33
C ARG A 20 -29.56 20.04 -19.61
N LYS A 21 -30.87 20.28 -19.48
CA LYS A 21 -31.73 20.58 -20.63
C LYS A 21 -31.24 21.80 -21.42
N LYS A 22 -30.80 22.85 -20.72
CA LYS A 22 -30.23 24.05 -21.36
C LYS A 22 -28.93 23.72 -22.12
N LEU A 23 -28.04 22.94 -21.51
CA LEU A 23 -26.79 22.49 -22.13
C LEU A 23 -27.05 21.63 -23.38
N ASP A 24 -27.97 20.68 -23.29
CA ASP A 24 -28.36 19.82 -24.40
C ASP A 24 -28.96 20.64 -25.56
N LEU A 25 -29.81 21.62 -25.25
CA LEU A 25 -30.37 22.54 -26.24
C LEU A 25 -29.28 23.38 -26.93
N ILE A 26 -28.32 23.92 -26.18
CA ILE A 26 -27.19 24.69 -26.75
C ILE A 26 -26.38 23.81 -27.72
N ARG A 27 -26.10 22.57 -27.34
CA ARG A 27 -25.35 21.60 -28.17
C ARG A 27 -26.13 21.21 -29.42
N GLU A 28 -27.43 21.04 -29.32
CA GLU A 28 -28.29 20.74 -30.47
C GLU A 28 -28.35 21.92 -31.44
N LEU A 29 -28.53 23.14 -30.93
CA LEU A 29 -28.52 24.36 -31.73
C LEU A 29 -27.16 24.54 -32.44
N ALA A 30 -26.05 24.36 -31.72
CA ALA A 30 -24.70 24.50 -32.27
C ALA A 30 -24.41 23.49 -33.41
N ARG A 31 -24.94 22.27 -33.33
CA ARG A 31 -24.80 21.25 -34.40
C ARG A 31 -25.54 21.62 -35.68
N ASN A 32 -26.61 22.40 -35.58
CA ASN A 32 -27.46 22.77 -36.70
C ASN A 32 -27.07 24.12 -37.35
N ILE A 33 -26.00 24.77 -36.87
CA ILE A 33 -25.51 26.04 -37.42
C ILE A 33 -24.72 25.80 -38.71
N SER A 34 -25.04 26.58 -39.75
CA SER A 34 -24.27 26.64 -41.00
C SER A 34 -22.86 27.21 -40.75
N LEU A 35 -21.86 26.72 -41.48
CA LEU A 35 -20.46 27.22 -41.45
C LEU A 35 -20.33 28.73 -41.75
N GLU A 36 -21.37 29.36 -42.27
CA GLU A 36 -21.41 30.78 -42.61
C GLU A 36 -21.85 31.68 -41.44
N ASN A 37 -22.42 31.13 -40.36
CA ASN A 37 -22.89 31.90 -39.20
C ASN A 37 -21.98 31.67 -37.98
N VAL A 38 -20.73 32.11 -38.13
CA VAL A 38 -19.67 31.96 -37.11
C VAL A 38 -20.00 32.72 -35.83
N GLU A 39 -20.62 33.91 -35.93
CA GLU A 39 -20.96 34.73 -34.76
C GLU A 39 -21.99 34.04 -33.84
N GLU A 40 -22.99 33.37 -34.40
CA GLU A 40 -23.99 32.65 -33.61
C GLU A 40 -23.41 31.38 -32.98
N PHE A 41 -22.49 30.70 -33.68
CA PHE A 41 -21.75 29.57 -33.12
C PHE A 41 -20.88 30.01 -31.94
N ASP A 42 -20.11 31.09 -32.08
CA ASP A 42 -19.26 31.64 -31.01
C ASP A 42 -20.09 32.07 -29.79
N ARG A 43 -21.28 32.64 -30.01
CA ARG A 43 -22.21 32.97 -28.91
C ARG A 43 -22.64 31.72 -28.14
N LEU A 44 -23.06 30.66 -28.84
CA LEU A 44 -23.49 29.41 -28.20
C LEU A 44 -22.34 28.71 -27.45
N MET A 45 -21.13 28.70 -28.02
CA MET A 45 -19.96 28.13 -27.35
C MET A 45 -19.59 28.93 -26.09
N ASN A 46 -19.72 30.26 -26.12
CA ASN A 46 -19.54 31.09 -24.94
C ASN A 46 -20.61 30.83 -23.87
N GLU A 47 -21.87 30.64 -24.27
CA GLU A 47 -22.94 30.27 -23.33
C GLU A 47 -22.71 28.88 -22.68
N GLU A 48 -22.28 27.89 -23.47
CA GLU A 48 -21.86 26.58 -22.96
C GLU A 48 -20.68 26.73 -21.98
N TYR A 49 -19.65 27.48 -22.35
CA TYR A 49 -18.50 27.73 -21.49
C TYR A 49 -18.89 28.36 -20.16
N ILE A 50 -19.75 29.39 -20.16
CA ILE A 50 -20.22 30.05 -18.95
C ILE A 50 -20.99 29.07 -18.06
N LEU A 51 -21.89 28.26 -18.64
CA LEU A 51 -22.64 27.27 -17.89
C LEU A 51 -21.74 26.21 -17.26
N ILE A 52 -20.78 25.68 -18.01
CA ILE A 52 -19.80 24.71 -17.52
C ILE A 52 -18.94 25.33 -16.42
N LYS A 53 -18.48 26.57 -16.59
CA LYS A 53 -17.66 27.27 -15.60
C LYS A 53 -18.42 27.48 -14.28
N GLN A 54 -19.65 27.98 -14.34
CA GLN A 54 -20.49 28.16 -13.15
C GLN A 54 -20.75 26.84 -12.42
N GLU A 55 -20.97 25.77 -13.19
CA GLU A 55 -21.20 24.45 -12.61
C GLU A 55 -19.93 23.84 -12.02
N SER A 56 -18.78 24.07 -12.67
CA SER A 56 -17.46 23.68 -12.16
C SER A 56 -17.15 24.37 -10.82
N GLU A 57 -17.39 25.68 -10.73
CA GLU A 57 -17.25 26.44 -9.48
C GLU A 57 -18.19 25.92 -8.38
N ARG A 58 -19.44 25.59 -8.72
CA ARG A 58 -20.40 24.98 -7.78
C ARG A 58 -19.93 23.61 -7.28
N GLN A 59 -19.49 22.74 -8.19
CA GLN A 59 -18.99 21.41 -7.84
C GLN A 59 -17.70 21.49 -7.02
N ALA A 60 -16.81 22.45 -7.29
CA ALA A 60 -15.60 22.65 -6.49
C ALA A 60 -15.91 23.07 -5.04
N LEU A 61 -16.99 23.83 -4.81
CA LEU A 61 -17.47 24.19 -3.47
C LEU A 61 -18.13 22.99 -2.76
N GLU A 62 -18.85 22.15 -3.50
CA GLU A 62 -19.49 20.96 -2.96
C GLU A 62 -18.48 19.85 -2.64
N PHE A 63 -17.51 19.65 -3.53
CA PHE A 63 -16.50 18.61 -3.53
C PHE A 63 -15.10 19.23 -3.46
N PRO A 64 -14.68 19.73 -2.27
CA PRO A 64 -13.36 20.33 -2.11
C PRO A 64 -12.25 19.32 -2.43
N PRO A 65 -11.17 19.76 -3.09
CA PRO A 65 -10.08 18.87 -3.51
C PRO A 65 -9.21 18.42 -2.34
N ASN A 66 -8.29 17.50 -2.61
CA ASN A 66 -7.27 17.00 -1.69
C ASN A 66 -7.87 16.39 -0.40
N PRO A 67 -8.64 15.30 -0.50
CA PRO A 67 -9.01 14.55 0.69
C PRO A 67 -7.75 13.99 1.40
N PRO A 68 -7.79 13.82 2.73
CA PRO A 68 -8.96 14.01 3.57
C PRO A 68 -9.21 15.47 4.00
N ASN A 69 -10.49 15.86 4.10
CA ASN A 69 -10.94 17.19 4.56
C ASN A 69 -12.32 17.11 5.23
N GLU A 70 -12.86 18.24 5.72
CA GLU A 70 -14.14 18.32 6.45
C GLU A 70 -15.31 17.63 5.72
N LYS A 71 -15.37 17.72 4.38
CA LYS A 71 -16.44 17.10 3.59
C LYS A 71 -16.10 15.70 3.09
N CYS A 72 -14.85 15.27 3.22
CA CYS A 72 -14.31 14.06 2.60
C CYS A 72 -13.23 13.45 3.47
N HIS A 73 -13.61 12.94 4.64
CA HIS A 73 -12.70 12.29 5.59
C HIS A 73 -12.98 10.79 5.76
N PHE A 74 -14.03 10.29 5.12
CA PHE A 74 -14.32 8.87 5.01
C PHE A 74 -13.79 8.32 3.69
N ALA A 75 -13.27 7.09 3.72
CA ALA A 75 -12.87 6.36 2.52
C ALA A 75 -13.23 4.89 2.62
N LEU A 76 -13.59 4.29 1.48
CA LEU A 76 -13.66 2.85 1.35
C LEU A 76 -12.25 2.32 1.04
N ILE A 77 -11.84 1.22 1.68
CA ILE A 77 -10.59 0.54 1.36
C ILE A 77 -10.84 -0.51 0.27
N THR A 78 -10.24 -0.32 -0.89
CA THR A 78 -10.32 -1.24 -2.04
C THR A 78 -9.25 -2.33 -1.93
N GLY A 79 -9.40 -3.40 -2.73
CA GLY A 79 -8.43 -4.51 -2.78
C GLY A 79 -8.57 -5.55 -1.66
N ILE A 80 -9.32 -5.22 -0.62
CA ILE A 80 -9.71 -6.14 0.46
C ILE A 80 -11.21 -6.09 0.73
N LEU A 81 -11.73 -7.22 1.17
CA LEU A 81 -13.13 -7.40 1.54
C LEU A 81 -13.17 -8.22 2.84
N THR A 82 -14.33 -8.30 3.48
CA THR A 82 -14.52 -9.19 4.63
C THR A 82 -15.80 -9.97 4.54
N ASN A 83 -15.80 -11.16 5.13
CA ASN A 83 -16.98 -12.00 5.21
C ASN A 83 -17.96 -11.43 6.22
N ARG A 84 -19.24 -11.64 5.94
CA ARG A 84 -20.30 -11.36 6.89
C ARG A 84 -20.27 -12.39 8.03
N GLU A 85 -20.08 -11.93 9.26
CA GLU A 85 -20.03 -12.82 10.44
C GLU A 85 -21.42 -13.24 10.94
N THR A 86 -22.49 -12.53 10.58
CA THR A 86 -23.85 -12.85 11.08
C THR A 86 -24.94 -12.68 10.02
N GLU A 87 -25.86 -13.64 9.94
CA GLU A 87 -26.93 -13.72 8.93
C GLU A 87 -28.08 -12.73 9.12
N LYS A 88 -28.19 -12.04 10.28
CA LYS A 88 -29.51 -11.56 10.73
C LYS A 88 -29.93 -10.14 10.34
N ASN A 89 -29.06 -9.20 9.93
CA ASN A 89 -29.50 -7.85 9.51
C ASN A 89 -28.72 -7.32 8.30
N ILE A 90 -29.45 -7.05 7.21
CA ILE A 90 -29.03 -6.26 6.04
C ILE A 90 -28.87 -4.81 6.49
N THR A 91 -27.72 -4.20 6.17
CA THR A 91 -27.25 -2.85 6.58
C THR A 91 -26.76 -2.69 8.02
N ARG A 92 -25.44 -2.80 8.21
CA ARG A 92 -24.77 -2.42 9.46
C ARG A 92 -23.46 -1.67 9.16
N PHE A 93 -23.26 -0.56 9.86
CA PHE A 93 -22.01 0.17 9.93
C PHE A 93 -21.48 0.01 11.36
N LEU A 94 -20.41 -0.76 11.52
CA LEU A 94 -19.96 -1.21 12.83
C LEU A 94 -18.49 -0.88 13.05
N PRO A 95 -18.12 -0.33 14.22
CA PRO A 95 -16.72 -0.11 14.55
C PRO A 95 -15.98 -1.45 14.63
N PHE A 96 -14.75 -1.46 14.14
CA PHE A 96 -13.94 -2.65 13.99
C PHE A 96 -12.66 -2.57 14.84
N PHE A 97 -11.77 -1.64 14.53
CA PHE A 97 -10.57 -1.32 15.30
C PHE A 97 -10.08 0.10 14.93
N GLN A 98 -9.01 0.57 15.56
CA GLN A 98 -8.38 1.86 15.29
C GLN A 98 -6.91 1.69 14.93
N VAL A 99 -6.44 2.47 13.95
CA VAL A 99 -5.03 2.56 13.54
C VAL A 99 -4.59 4.00 13.54
N GLY A 100 -3.84 4.39 14.57
CA GLY A 100 -3.36 5.77 14.70
C GLY A 100 -4.53 6.77 14.67
N ILE A 101 -4.61 7.56 13.60
CA ILE A 101 -5.64 8.59 13.39
C ILE A 101 -6.88 8.09 12.64
N GLU A 102 -6.95 6.78 12.36
CA GLU A 102 -7.98 6.15 11.52
C GLU A 102 -8.87 5.23 12.33
N ASN A 103 -10.17 5.51 12.34
CA ASN A 103 -11.18 4.60 12.88
C ASN A 103 -11.69 3.70 11.76
N VAL A 104 -11.59 2.39 11.94
CA VAL A 104 -11.95 1.40 10.93
C VAL A 104 -13.33 0.83 11.25
N TYR A 105 -14.17 0.78 10.24
CA TYR A 105 -15.52 0.26 10.30
C TYR A 105 -15.73 -0.83 9.26
N ILE A 106 -16.61 -1.77 9.58
CA ILE A 106 -17.16 -2.71 8.61
C ILE A 106 -18.52 -2.19 8.17
N TRP A 107 -18.71 -2.09 6.86
CA TRP A 107 -19.95 -1.65 6.24
C TRP A 107 -20.55 -2.75 5.36
N ASP A 108 -21.70 -3.24 5.79
CA ASP A 108 -22.40 -4.37 5.16
C ASP A 108 -23.59 -3.86 4.35
N GLN A 109 -23.44 -3.71 3.04
CA GLN A 109 -24.48 -3.20 2.13
C GLN A 109 -24.79 -4.17 0.98
N THR A 110 -24.05 -5.27 0.84
CA THR A 110 -24.20 -6.16 -0.31
C THR A 110 -25.05 -7.38 0.03
N LYS A 111 -25.82 -7.86 -0.96
CA LYS A 111 -26.60 -9.10 -0.82
C LYS A 111 -25.73 -10.37 -0.83
N ASN A 112 -24.42 -10.24 -1.12
CA ASN A 112 -23.53 -11.35 -1.44
C ASN A 112 -22.69 -11.85 -0.25
N ASN A 113 -23.14 -11.62 0.99
CA ASN A 113 -22.41 -11.99 2.22
C ASN A 113 -21.00 -11.38 2.34
N ILE A 114 -20.75 -10.28 1.63
CA ILE A 114 -19.48 -9.55 1.65
C ILE A 114 -19.73 -8.15 2.23
N ALA A 115 -18.85 -7.74 3.13
CA ALA A 115 -18.80 -6.39 3.65
C ALA A 115 -17.48 -5.71 3.25
N VAL A 116 -17.50 -4.38 3.22
CA VAL A 116 -16.36 -3.54 2.87
C VAL A 116 -15.81 -2.86 4.12
N PHE A 117 -14.55 -2.45 4.06
CA PHE A 117 -13.96 -1.61 5.09
C PHE A 117 -14.13 -0.14 4.73
N VAL A 118 -14.59 0.64 5.70
CA VAL A 118 -14.67 2.09 5.61
C VAL A 118 -13.81 2.66 6.73
N VAL A 119 -12.99 3.63 6.40
CA VAL A 119 -12.13 4.33 7.34
C VAL A 119 -12.62 5.75 7.50
N ASP A 120 -12.71 6.20 8.75
CA ASP A 120 -12.85 7.60 9.13
C ASP A 120 -11.48 8.15 9.55
N VAL A 121 -10.98 9.14 8.83
CA VAL A 121 -9.66 9.74 9.06
C VAL A 121 -9.80 11.04 9.82
N ASN A 122 -9.16 11.13 10.99
CA ASN A 122 -9.04 12.41 11.67
C ASN A 122 -8.01 13.31 10.96
N TYR A 123 -8.48 14.06 9.96
CA TYR A 123 -7.65 14.89 9.10
C TYR A 123 -6.91 16.02 9.84
N SER A 124 -7.37 16.41 11.03
CA SER A 124 -6.72 17.44 11.85
C SER A 124 -5.42 16.95 12.51
N LEU A 125 -5.19 15.63 12.54
CA LEU A 125 -4.03 15.00 13.19
C LEU A 125 -3.05 14.37 12.19
N ILE A 126 -3.19 14.68 10.89
CA ILE A 126 -2.29 14.14 9.88
C ILE A 126 -0.86 14.65 10.12
N PRO A 127 0.13 13.73 10.23
CA PRO A 127 1.52 14.14 10.45
C PRO A 127 2.05 15.00 9.32
N VAL A 128 2.90 15.97 9.68
CA VAL A 128 3.55 16.89 8.71
C VAL A 128 4.56 16.17 7.80
N THR A 129 5.13 15.04 8.25
CA THR A 129 6.16 14.29 7.51
C THR A 129 5.55 13.34 6.49
N TYR A 130 4.84 12.31 6.95
CA TYR A 130 4.10 11.36 6.15
C TYR A 130 3.09 10.61 7.03
N TRP A 131 2.04 10.10 6.39
CA TRP A 131 0.97 9.35 7.04
C TRP A 131 1.11 7.86 6.69
N LYS A 132 1.33 7.03 7.72
CA LYS A 132 1.24 5.56 7.61
C LYS A 132 -0.22 5.18 7.65
N ASN A 133 -0.81 5.04 6.47
CA ASN A 133 -2.22 4.80 6.36
C ASN A 133 -2.58 3.31 6.51
N LEU A 134 -3.82 3.00 6.88
CA LEU A 134 -4.27 1.61 7.04
C LEU A 134 -4.02 0.75 5.80
N ALA A 135 -4.22 1.27 4.57
CA ALA A 135 -3.99 0.49 3.35
C ALA A 135 -2.54 -0.03 3.30
N SER A 136 -1.55 0.84 3.49
CA SER A 136 -0.14 0.43 3.47
C SER A 136 0.21 -0.54 4.61
N ILE A 137 -0.41 -0.34 5.79
CA ILE A 137 -0.25 -1.26 6.93
C ILE A 137 -0.81 -2.65 6.58
N ILE A 138 -1.97 -2.73 5.93
CA ILE A 138 -2.59 -4.00 5.54
C ILE A 138 -1.77 -4.70 4.45
N GLU A 139 -1.33 -3.99 3.41
CA GLU A 139 -0.48 -4.55 2.34
C GLU A 139 0.78 -5.19 2.92
N ILE A 140 1.50 -4.46 3.77
CA ILE A 140 2.73 -4.94 4.41
C ILE A 140 2.43 -6.12 5.34
N THR A 141 1.36 -6.03 6.14
CA THR A 141 0.97 -7.10 7.06
C THR A 141 0.65 -8.38 6.30
N TYR A 142 -0.11 -8.28 5.21
CA TYR A 142 -0.47 -9.41 4.37
C TYR A 142 0.75 -10.02 3.69
N ALA A 143 1.63 -9.20 3.13
CA ALA A 143 2.88 -9.66 2.50
C ALA A 143 3.77 -10.40 3.51
N ILE A 144 3.97 -9.86 4.71
CA ILE A 144 4.76 -10.53 5.77
C ILE A 144 4.09 -11.84 6.20
N SER A 145 2.77 -11.84 6.40
CA SER A 145 2.03 -13.03 6.85
C SER A 145 2.14 -14.20 5.88
N THR A 146 2.31 -13.92 4.60
CA THR A 146 2.46 -14.91 3.53
C THR A 146 3.92 -15.09 3.09
N SER A 147 4.90 -14.56 3.83
CA SER A 147 6.33 -14.60 3.44
C SER A 147 6.59 -14.06 2.02
N PHE A 148 5.85 -13.02 1.63
CA PHE A 148 5.85 -12.40 0.30
C PHE A 148 5.43 -13.34 -0.84
N GLU A 149 4.84 -14.49 -0.53
CA GLU A 149 4.26 -15.36 -1.55
C GLU A 149 3.03 -14.75 -2.18
N ASN A 150 2.31 -13.89 -1.46
CA ASN A 150 1.19 -13.11 -2.00
C ASN A 150 1.32 -11.65 -1.56
N VAL A 151 0.91 -10.75 -2.46
CA VAL A 151 0.85 -9.32 -2.21
C VAL A 151 -0.53 -8.85 -2.68
N ILE A 152 -1.07 -7.88 -1.96
CA ILE A 152 -2.31 -7.19 -2.30
C ILE A 152 -1.99 -5.72 -2.52
N GLU A 153 -2.82 -5.06 -3.30
CA GLU A 153 -2.78 -3.62 -3.49
C GLU A 153 -4.07 -3.06 -2.88
N CYS A 154 -3.94 -2.09 -2.00
CA CYS A 154 -5.02 -1.46 -1.27
C CYS A 154 -4.98 0.05 -1.53
N SER A 155 -6.13 0.65 -1.80
CA SER A 155 -6.23 2.10 -1.97
C SER A 155 -7.47 2.67 -1.29
N TYR A 156 -7.45 3.99 -1.12
CA TYR A 156 -8.55 4.75 -0.53
C TYR A 156 -9.44 5.27 -1.65
N ASP A 157 -10.69 4.85 -1.67
CA ASP A 157 -11.74 5.45 -2.49
C ASP A 157 -12.57 6.41 -1.62
N TRP A 158 -12.21 7.69 -1.71
CA TRP A 158 -12.71 8.76 -0.85
C TRP A 158 -14.18 9.09 -1.10
N ILE A 159 -14.93 9.34 -0.02
CA ILE A 159 -16.38 9.56 -0.05
C ILE A 159 -16.71 10.93 0.52
N TYR A 160 -17.36 11.76 -0.29
CA TYR A 160 -17.88 13.06 0.13
C TYR A 160 -19.20 12.89 0.88
N ASN A 161 -19.31 13.57 2.04
CA ASN A 161 -20.49 13.58 2.91
C ASN A 161 -21.05 12.16 3.12
N PHE A 162 -20.18 11.22 3.50
CA PHE A 162 -20.51 9.82 3.64
C PHE A 162 -21.79 9.60 4.47
N ASP A 163 -22.72 8.83 3.93
CA ASP A 163 -23.92 8.37 4.63
C ASP A 163 -24.00 6.85 4.58
N SER A 164 -23.81 6.25 5.75
CA SER A 164 -23.85 4.80 5.93
C SER A 164 -25.24 4.16 5.69
N ASN A 165 -26.31 4.96 5.65
CA ASN A 165 -27.67 4.51 5.37
C ASN A 165 -27.95 4.40 3.86
N LEU A 166 -27.18 5.12 3.04
CA LEU A 166 -27.29 5.03 1.59
C LEU A 166 -26.56 3.79 1.07
N PRO A 167 -27.05 3.13 0.01
CA PRO A 167 -26.27 2.12 -0.70
C PRO A 167 -24.90 2.67 -1.16
N ILE A 168 -23.93 1.76 -1.35
CA ILE A 168 -22.60 2.11 -1.87
C ILE A 168 -22.74 2.91 -3.18
N ALA A 169 -23.59 2.45 -4.12
CA ALA A 169 -23.77 3.09 -5.42
C ALA A 169 -24.33 4.53 -5.34
N ASP A 170 -25.03 4.86 -4.25
CA ASP A 170 -25.68 6.16 -4.10
C ASP A 170 -24.79 7.19 -3.37
N ASN A 171 -23.70 6.73 -2.74
CA ASN A 171 -22.71 7.59 -2.11
C ASN A 171 -21.87 8.36 -3.16
N LYS A 172 -21.40 9.55 -2.81
CA LYS A 172 -20.65 10.43 -3.72
C LYS A 172 -19.15 10.26 -3.55
N PHE A 173 -18.55 9.45 -4.40
CA PHE A 173 -17.10 9.22 -4.39
C PHE A 173 -16.32 10.32 -5.13
N LEU A 174 -15.04 10.45 -4.77
CA LEU A 174 -14.06 11.25 -5.51
C LEU A 174 -13.96 10.78 -6.97
N TYR A 175 -13.90 9.47 -7.19
CA TYR A 175 -13.91 8.88 -8.53
C TYR A 175 -15.18 8.06 -8.71
N GLN A 176 -16.24 8.63 -9.31
CA GLN A 176 -17.54 7.93 -9.49
C GLN A 176 -17.37 6.54 -10.13
N GLU A 177 -16.53 6.43 -11.15
CA GLU A 177 -16.31 5.21 -11.94
C GLU A 177 -15.14 4.37 -11.39
N ASN A 178 -15.29 3.84 -10.16
CA ASN A 178 -14.34 2.88 -9.61
C ASN A 178 -14.96 1.48 -9.53
N PHE A 179 -14.56 0.60 -10.45
CA PHE A 179 -15.06 -0.77 -10.54
C PHE A 179 -14.44 -1.71 -9.49
N GLU A 180 -13.39 -1.28 -8.79
CA GLU A 180 -12.65 -2.13 -7.85
C GLU A 180 -13.26 -2.20 -6.44
N ARG A 181 -14.26 -1.35 -6.14
CA ARG A 181 -14.88 -1.20 -4.79
C ARG A 181 -15.34 -2.49 -4.14
N LEU A 182 -15.74 -3.46 -4.95
CA LEU A 182 -16.27 -4.75 -4.51
C LEU A 182 -15.41 -5.92 -4.99
N SER A 183 -14.14 -5.63 -5.31
CA SER A 183 -13.16 -6.61 -5.73
C SER A 183 -11.98 -6.61 -4.76
N GLY A 184 -11.45 -7.79 -4.46
CA GLY A 184 -10.33 -7.90 -3.55
C GLY A 184 -10.22 -9.26 -2.88
N VAL A 185 -9.19 -9.38 -2.05
CA VAL A 185 -8.98 -10.56 -1.20
C VAL A 185 -9.88 -10.48 0.01
N ILE A 186 -10.57 -11.58 0.32
CA ILE A 186 -11.42 -11.67 1.51
C ILE A 186 -10.55 -11.96 2.73
N LEU A 187 -10.50 -11.02 3.66
CA LEU A 187 -9.82 -11.13 4.95
C LEU A 187 -10.86 -11.16 6.07
N ASN A 188 -10.84 -12.23 6.87
CA ASN A 188 -11.76 -12.39 8.01
C ASN A 188 -11.25 -11.66 9.27
N TYR A 189 -12.10 -11.55 10.30
CA TYR A 189 -11.70 -10.95 11.59
C TYR A 189 -10.47 -11.61 12.20
N ASP A 190 -10.43 -12.94 12.16
CA ASP A 190 -9.33 -13.74 12.69
C ASP A 190 -7.97 -13.37 12.04
N PHE A 191 -7.94 -13.02 10.74
CA PHE A 191 -6.74 -12.51 10.10
C PHE A 191 -6.23 -11.24 10.81
N PHE A 192 -7.09 -10.24 11.02
CA PHE A 192 -6.69 -8.98 11.66
C PHE A 192 -6.28 -9.19 13.12
N VAL A 193 -6.99 -10.05 13.84
CA VAL A 193 -6.67 -10.38 15.24
C VAL A 193 -5.33 -11.09 15.33
N ARG A 194 -5.10 -12.15 14.53
CA ARG A 194 -3.85 -12.92 14.53
C ARG A 194 -2.64 -12.06 14.19
N HIS A 195 -2.81 -11.12 13.25
CA HIS A 195 -1.72 -10.27 12.77
C HIS A 195 -1.68 -8.88 13.44
N SER A 196 -2.51 -8.67 14.47
CA SER A 196 -2.51 -7.44 15.26
C SER A 196 -1.13 -7.06 15.82
N PRO A 197 -0.23 -7.99 16.24
CA PRO A 197 1.11 -7.60 16.69
C PRO A 197 1.99 -7.04 15.57
N ILE A 198 1.79 -7.46 14.32
CA ILE A 198 2.51 -6.90 13.16
C ILE A 198 1.99 -5.50 12.87
N MET A 199 0.67 -5.33 12.79
CA MET A 199 0.03 -4.05 12.53
C MET A 199 0.41 -3.01 13.59
N GLU A 200 0.34 -3.37 14.88
CA GLU A 200 0.73 -2.48 15.98
C GLU A 200 2.19 -2.04 15.86
N LEU A 201 3.10 -2.96 15.57
CA LEU A 201 4.52 -2.63 15.45
C LEU A 201 4.80 -1.72 14.26
N LEU A 202 4.14 -1.94 13.11
CA LEU A 202 4.26 -1.07 11.93
C LEU A 202 3.81 0.36 12.23
N ILE A 203 2.78 0.53 13.06
CA ILE A 203 2.28 1.84 13.46
C ILE A 203 3.22 2.49 14.47
N ARG A 204 3.62 1.75 15.50
CA ARG A 204 4.44 2.28 16.61
C ARG A 204 5.88 2.58 16.21
N ASP A 205 6.50 1.71 15.40
CA ASP A 205 7.93 1.75 15.12
C ASP A 205 8.21 2.12 13.66
N GLU A 206 8.68 3.36 13.44
CA GLU A 206 9.08 3.83 12.11
C GLU A 206 10.19 3.00 11.49
N CYS A 207 11.13 2.51 12.30
CA CYS A 207 12.21 1.67 11.81
C CYS A 207 11.62 0.41 11.18
N PHE A 208 10.71 -0.25 11.90
CA PHE A 208 10.07 -1.47 11.41
C PHE A 208 9.23 -1.22 10.16
N TYR A 209 8.45 -0.13 10.12
CA TYR A 209 7.69 0.25 8.92
C TYR A 209 8.59 0.42 7.70
N VAL A 210 9.68 1.19 7.84
CA VAL A 210 10.62 1.46 6.74
C VAL A 210 11.34 0.17 6.31
N MET A 211 11.71 -0.72 7.24
CA MET A 211 12.27 -2.02 6.90
C MET A 211 11.32 -2.81 6.00
N CYS A 212 10.05 -2.93 6.42
CA CYS A 212 9.06 -3.74 5.74
C CYS A 212 8.64 -3.13 4.39
N ALA A 213 8.49 -1.81 4.32
CA ALA A 213 8.17 -1.11 3.07
C ALA A 213 9.27 -1.27 2.01
N ASN A 214 10.55 -1.16 2.41
CA ASN A 214 11.66 -1.41 1.48
C ASN A 214 11.74 -2.90 1.08
N LEU A 215 11.45 -3.83 2.00
CA LEU A 215 11.43 -5.24 1.66
C LEU A 215 10.30 -5.58 0.69
N LEU A 216 9.10 -5.03 0.90
CA LEU A 216 7.97 -5.17 -0.04
C LEU A 216 8.33 -4.62 -1.42
N ALA A 217 8.93 -3.43 -1.49
CA ALA A 217 9.41 -2.86 -2.75
C ALA A 217 10.46 -3.76 -3.44
N SER A 218 11.32 -4.41 -2.66
CA SER A 218 12.29 -5.37 -3.18
C SER A 218 11.60 -6.57 -3.84
N PHE A 219 10.64 -7.20 -3.14
CA PHE A 219 9.88 -8.35 -3.67
C PHE A 219 8.97 -7.99 -4.85
N ASN A 220 8.42 -6.78 -4.89
CA ASN A 220 7.65 -6.30 -6.05
C ASN A 220 8.51 -6.17 -7.32
N ASN A 221 9.83 -5.93 -7.17
CA ASN A 221 10.75 -5.88 -8.30
C ASN A 221 11.26 -7.27 -8.70
N HIS A 222 11.57 -8.14 -7.73
CA HIS A 222 12.00 -9.52 -7.98
C HIS A 222 11.32 -10.47 -7.01
N ARG A 223 10.30 -11.18 -7.49
CA ARG A 223 9.51 -12.14 -6.70
C ARG A 223 10.02 -13.56 -6.89
N PHE A 224 10.16 -14.27 -5.77
CA PHE A 224 10.47 -15.69 -5.71
C PHE A 224 9.89 -16.27 -4.40
N CYS A 225 9.77 -17.58 -4.29
CA CYS A 225 9.34 -18.20 -3.03
C CYS A 225 10.48 -18.20 -2.02
N VAL A 226 10.35 -17.38 -0.98
CA VAL A 226 11.33 -17.26 0.11
C VAL A 226 11.53 -18.59 0.82
N GLN A 227 10.46 -19.34 1.08
CA GLN A 227 10.52 -20.63 1.74
C GLN A 227 11.31 -21.66 0.92
N CYS A 228 11.07 -21.72 -0.39
CA CYS A 228 11.84 -22.58 -1.30
C CYS A 228 13.32 -22.20 -1.35
N ALA A 229 13.67 -20.91 -1.25
CA ALA A 229 15.06 -20.50 -1.23
C ALA A 229 15.82 -21.02 0.01
N PHE A 230 15.15 -21.18 1.16
CA PHE A 230 15.72 -21.81 2.36
C PHE A 230 15.71 -23.34 2.32
N THR A 231 15.05 -23.93 1.33
CA THR A 231 14.86 -25.38 1.20
C THR A 231 15.92 -25.96 0.25
N PRO A 232 16.47 -27.17 0.53
CA PRO A 232 17.38 -27.83 -0.40
C PRO A 232 16.75 -28.03 -1.78
N ILE A 233 17.58 -28.01 -2.82
CA ILE A 233 17.12 -27.98 -4.22
C ILE A 233 16.22 -29.17 -4.59
N GLU A 234 16.39 -30.32 -3.93
CA GLU A 234 15.58 -31.52 -4.19
C GLU A 234 14.12 -31.39 -3.73
N TYR A 235 13.81 -30.47 -2.81
CA TYR A 235 12.48 -30.28 -2.21
C TYR A 235 11.80 -28.97 -2.66
N GLN A 236 12.38 -28.29 -3.65
CA GLN A 236 11.84 -27.08 -4.24
C GLN A 236 10.70 -27.43 -5.21
N THR A 237 9.45 -27.15 -4.82
CA THR A 237 8.23 -27.67 -5.50
C THR A 237 7.38 -26.61 -6.19
N HIS A 238 7.64 -25.31 -5.99
CA HIS A 238 6.81 -24.24 -6.55
C HIS A 238 7.25 -23.82 -7.97
N ALA A 239 6.28 -23.51 -8.84
CA ALA A 239 6.55 -22.83 -10.11
C ALA A 239 7.09 -21.41 -9.84
N ASN A 240 7.94 -20.89 -10.73
CA ASN A 240 8.69 -19.61 -10.64
C ASN A 240 10.11 -19.69 -10.03
N HIS A 241 10.78 -20.84 -10.11
CA HIS A 241 12.21 -20.92 -9.81
C HIS A 241 13.10 -20.22 -10.83
N GLU A 242 12.67 -20.05 -12.08
CA GLU A 242 13.47 -19.42 -13.13
C GLU A 242 12.63 -18.48 -13.98
N ILE A 243 13.23 -17.33 -14.33
CA ILE A 243 12.62 -16.35 -15.23
C ILE A 243 12.79 -16.88 -16.66
N PRO A 244 11.72 -16.86 -17.49
CA PRO A 244 11.84 -17.23 -18.89
C PRO A 244 12.92 -16.43 -19.61
N VAL A 245 13.65 -17.07 -20.54
CA VAL A 245 14.82 -16.46 -21.19
C VAL A 245 14.50 -15.12 -21.86
N TRP A 246 13.29 -14.97 -22.41
CA TRP A 246 12.83 -13.74 -23.07
C TRP A 246 12.51 -12.59 -22.08
N GLU A 247 12.35 -12.86 -20.79
CA GLU A 247 12.09 -11.86 -19.75
C GLU A 247 13.36 -11.42 -19.01
N VAL A 248 14.48 -12.13 -19.19
CA VAL A 248 15.75 -11.87 -18.49
C VAL A 248 16.24 -10.43 -18.65
N ALA A 249 16.17 -9.87 -19.87
CA ALA A 249 16.61 -8.50 -20.12
C ALA A 249 15.82 -7.45 -19.32
N GLN A 250 14.52 -7.71 -19.09
CA GLN A 250 13.67 -6.85 -18.28
C GLN A 250 13.86 -7.09 -16.77
N ALA A 251 14.31 -8.29 -16.40
CA ALA A 251 14.54 -8.67 -15.01
C ALA A 251 15.81 -8.06 -14.41
N ILE A 252 16.89 -7.89 -15.18
CA ILE A 252 18.17 -7.33 -14.68
C ILE A 252 18.00 -6.00 -13.94
N PRO A 253 17.40 -4.94 -14.54
CA PRO A 253 17.24 -3.67 -13.83
C PRO A 253 16.33 -3.80 -12.61
N ARG A 254 15.32 -4.69 -12.65
CA ARG A 254 14.45 -4.94 -11.49
C ARG A 254 15.22 -5.63 -10.35
N MET A 255 16.09 -6.60 -10.66
CA MET A 255 16.96 -7.26 -9.68
C MET A 255 17.93 -6.28 -9.01
N GLU A 256 18.49 -5.34 -9.78
CA GLU A 256 19.35 -4.29 -9.23
C GLU A 256 18.59 -3.40 -8.24
N VAL A 257 17.37 -2.99 -8.60
CA VAL A 257 16.47 -2.26 -7.68
C VAL A 257 16.15 -3.12 -6.45
N ALA A 258 15.87 -4.40 -6.64
CA ALA A 258 15.55 -5.32 -5.55
C ALA A 258 16.71 -5.44 -4.54
N ILE A 259 17.96 -5.54 -5.01
CA ILE A 259 19.17 -5.51 -4.16
C ILE A 259 19.21 -4.21 -3.36
N VAL A 260 19.07 -3.05 -4.03
CA VAL A 260 19.13 -1.74 -3.36
C VAL A 260 18.07 -1.63 -2.25
N GLN A 261 16.83 -2.03 -2.52
CA GLN A 261 15.76 -1.94 -1.52
C GLN A 261 15.93 -2.97 -0.39
N ALA A 262 16.41 -4.19 -0.69
CA ALA A 262 16.74 -5.18 0.34
C ALA A 262 17.84 -4.67 1.28
N THR A 263 18.88 -4.02 0.74
CA THR A 263 19.92 -3.38 1.56
C THR A 263 19.37 -2.23 2.40
N ARG A 264 18.46 -1.40 1.87
CA ARG A 264 17.82 -0.32 2.64
C ARG A 264 16.93 -0.83 3.76
N SER A 265 16.26 -1.97 3.56
CA SER A 265 15.54 -2.65 4.63
C SER A 265 16.47 -2.99 5.80
N VAL A 266 17.61 -3.64 5.52
CA VAL A 266 18.61 -3.97 6.55
C VAL A 266 19.23 -2.72 7.19
N GLU A 267 19.57 -1.71 6.38
CA GLU A 267 20.14 -0.44 6.83
C GLU A 267 19.22 0.29 7.82
N SER A 268 17.91 0.13 7.70
CA SER A 268 16.94 0.78 8.59
C SER A 268 17.09 0.32 10.04
N ALA A 269 17.34 -0.97 10.28
CA ALA A 269 17.60 -1.51 11.62
C ALA A 269 19.07 -1.42 12.04
N LEU A 270 19.97 -1.78 11.12
CA LEU A 270 21.38 -2.04 11.43
C LEU A 270 22.31 -0.94 10.95
N GLY A 271 21.82 0.15 10.35
CA GLY A 271 22.60 1.24 9.80
C GLY A 271 23.51 0.81 8.65
N LYS A 272 24.44 1.69 8.24
CA LYS A 272 25.54 1.34 7.33
C LYS A 272 26.71 0.74 8.12
N PRO A 273 27.42 -0.28 7.61
CA PRO A 273 28.68 -0.73 8.20
C PRO A 273 29.75 0.36 8.09
N GLY A 274 30.52 0.56 9.16
CA GLY A 274 31.78 1.31 9.10
C GLY A 274 32.93 0.44 8.57
N LYS A 275 34.09 1.05 8.26
CA LYS A 275 35.29 0.30 7.79
C LYS A 275 35.64 -0.87 8.71
N LYS A 276 35.79 -2.06 8.13
CA LYS A 276 36.02 -3.36 8.81
C LYS A 276 37.31 -3.36 9.65
N ASP A 277 38.33 -2.62 9.23
CA ASP A 277 39.66 -2.60 9.85
C ASP A 277 39.71 -1.83 11.18
N ILE A 278 38.61 -1.18 11.59
CA ILE A 278 38.57 -0.37 12.81
C ILE A 278 37.78 -1.14 13.87
N SER A 279 38.50 -1.79 14.80
CA SER A 279 37.91 -2.63 15.87
C SER A 279 36.78 -1.96 16.64
N LYS A 280 36.94 -0.67 16.99
CA LYS A 280 35.89 0.12 17.67
C LYS A 280 34.59 0.22 16.86
N LYS A 281 34.67 0.31 15.52
CA LYS A 281 33.50 0.38 14.64
C LYS A 281 32.82 -0.99 14.53
N THR A 282 33.61 -2.06 14.43
CA THR A 282 33.10 -3.44 14.40
C THR A 282 32.37 -3.79 15.70
N ASN A 283 32.93 -3.44 16.87
CA ASN A 283 32.28 -3.68 18.16
C ASN A 283 30.93 -2.96 18.27
N ARG A 284 30.87 -1.68 17.86
CA ARG A 284 29.62 -0.90 17.86
C ARG A 284 28.53 -1.52 16.97
N ILE A 285 28.92 -2.11 15.83
CA ILE A 285 27.99 -2.81 14.94
C ILE A 285 27.45 -4.06 15.63
N THR A 286 28.32 -4.87 16.21
CA THR A 286 27.95 -6.09 16.93
C THR A 286 27.01 -5.79 18.11
N GLU A 287 27.28 -4.72 18.88
CA GLU A 287 26.40 -4.27 19.96
C GLU A 287 25.03 -3.82 19.44
N ARG A 288 24.99 -3.01 18.37
CA ARG A 288 23.73 -2.60 17.72
C ARG A 288 22.95 -3.78 17.17
N TRP A 289 23.64 -4.74 16.56
CA TRP A 289 23.04 -5.96 16.03
C TRP A 289 22.36 -6.75 17.15
N LYS A 290 23.10 -7.06 18.22
CA LYS A 290 22.59 -7.81 19.37
C LYS A 290 21.47 -7.06 20.11
N SER A 291 21.46 -5.73 20.08
CA SER A 291 20.36 -4.96 20.70
C SER A 291 19.09 -4.98 19.85
N LYS A 292 19.19 -5.03 18.52
CA LYS A 292 18.05 -4.91 17.60
C LYS A 292 17.44 -6.24 17.13
N ILE A 293 18.24 -7.30 17.00
CA ILE A 293 17.82 -8.59 16.47
C ILE A 293 18.44 -9.74 17.27
N ASP A 294 17.84 -10.93 17.17
CA ASP A 294 18.26 -12.14 17.90
C ASP A 294 18.93 -13.16 16.97
N ILE A 295 19.88 -12.68 16.16
CA ILE A 295 20.74 -13.50 15.32
C ILE A 295 22.17 -13.32 15.80
N ASP A 296 22.90 -14.41 16.03
CA ASP A 296 24.33 -14.32 16.29
C ASP A 296 25.06 -13.84 15.01
N PRO A 297 25.74 -12.68 15.02
CA PRO A 297 26.47 -12.17 13.86
C PRO A 297 27.54 -13.14 13.34
N ASN A 298 28.04 -14.05 14.18
CA ASN A 298 29.03 -15.05 13.77
C ASN A 298 28.41 -16.37 13.29
N SER A 299 27.10 -16.56 13.44
CA SER A 299 26.43 -17.74 12.91
C SER A 299 26.42 -17.73 11.39
N ILE A 300 26.32 -18.91 10.79
CA ILE A 300 26.35 -19.06 9.33
C ILE A 300 24.99 -18.68 8.73
N TYR A 301 25.03 -17.74 7.79
CA TYR A 301 23.92 -17.49 6.88
C TYR A 301 23.93 -18.58 5.79
N SER A 302 23.00 -19.52 5.89
CA SER A 302 23.00 -20.77 5.10
C SER A 302 22.96 -20.56 3.58
N ILE A 303 22.27 -19.53 3.09
CA ILE A 303 22.13 -19.28 1.65
C ILE A 303 23.48 -18.89 1.02
N ALA A 304 24.26 -18.03 1.69
CA ALA A 304 25.55 -17.55 1.19
C ALA A 304 26.76 -18.34 1.73
N GLY A 305 26.54 -19.28 2.66
CA GLY A 305 27.58 -20.14 3.23
C GLY A 305 28.64 -19.42 4.07
N LYS A 306 28.33 -18.24 4.62
CA LYS A 306 29.29 -17.40 5.37
C LYS A 306 28.64 -16.76 6.60
N PRO A 307 29.42 -16.21 7.56
CA PRO A 307 28.85 -15.55 8.74
C PRO A 307 27.92 -14.38 8.39
N PHE A 308 26.86 -14.17 9.17
CA PHE A 308 25.91 -13.05 8.97
C PHE A 308 26.60 -11.70 8.92
N LEU A 309 27.55 -11.45 9.82
CA LEU A 309 28.30 -10.20 9.85
C LEU A 309 29.16 -10.02 8.61
N GLU A 310 29.72 -11.09 8.07
CA GLU A 310 30.50 -11.02 6.83
C GLU A 310 29.61 -10.71 5.63
N TYR A 311 28.51 -11.44 5.48
CA TYR A 311 27.54 -11.17 4.42
C TYR A 311 26.93 -9.77 4.52
N TYR A 312 26.76 -9.24 5.74
CA TYR A 312 26.31 -7.87 5.94
C TYR A 312 27.25 -6.83 5.29
N TYR A 313 28.56 -7.06 5.25
CA TYR A 313 29.47 -6.20 4.49
C TYR A 313 29.28 -6.40 2.98
N ASP A 314 29.24 -7.66 2.53
CA ASP A 314 29.07 -8.02 1.12
C ASP A 314 27.76 -7.44 0.54
N LEU A 315 26.70 -7.37 1.33
CA LEU A 315 25.41 -6.79 0.94
C LEU A 315 25.53 -5.30 0.56
N PHE A 316 26.36 -4.53 1.26
CA PHE A 316 26.57 -3.12 0.93
C PHE A 316 27.47 -2.94 -0.28
N ASP A 317 28.40 -3.85 -0.51
CA ASP A 317 29.20 -3.88 -1.74
C ASP A 317 28.34 -4.27 -2.94
N ALA A 318 27.46 -5.27 -2.79
CA ALA A 318 26.47 -5.67 -3.79
C ALA A 318 25.55 -4.52 -4.16
N ARG A 319 25.06 -3.74 -3.19
CA ARG A 319 24.28 -2.52 -3.44
C ARG A 319 25.06 -1.50 -4.29
N ASN A 320 26.32 -1.23 -3.96
CA ASN A 320 27.12 -0.26 -4.70
C ASN A 320 27.34 -0.73 -6.14
N ASN A 321 27.60 -2.03 -6.34
CA ASN A 321 27.77 -2.62 -7.66
C ASN A 321 26.46 -2.57 -8.46
N ALA A 322 25.31 -2.89 -7.86
CA ALA A 322 24.00 -2.83 -8.49
C ALA A 322 23.63 -1.38 -8.89
N ALA A 323 23.91 -0.40 -8.03
CA ALA A 323 23.62 1.02 -8.31
C ALA A 323 24.50 1.62 -9.43
N HIS A 324 25.62 0.97 -9.77
CA HIS A 324 26.61 1.46 -10.74
C HIS A 324 26.91 0.45 -11.86
N SER A 325 26.06 -0.56 -12.06
CA SER A 325 26.32 -1.69 -12.95
C SER A 325 26.38 -1.32 -14.44
N LEU A 326 25.72 -0.22 -14.83
CA LEU A 326 25.53 0.21 -16.23
C LEU A 326 25.03 -0.94 -17.15
N GLY A 327 24.30 -1.91 -16.61
CA GLY A 327 23.75 -3.05 -17.36
C GLY A 327 24.74 -4.19 -17.66
N GLN A 328 25.94 -4.18 -17.06
CA GLN A 328 26.97 -5.21 -17.29
C GLN A 328 26.89 -6.41 -16.33
N PHE A 329 25.77 -6.60 -15.64
CA PHE A 329 25.62 -7.60 -14.58
C PHE A 329 25.17 -8.97 -15.15
N PRO A 330 25.96 -10.05 -15.08
CA PRO A 330 25.57 -11.36 -15.64
C PRO A 330 24.32 -11.90 -14.93
N TYR A 331 23.31 -12.34 -15.68
CA TYR A 331 21.99 -12.75 -15.13
C TYR A 331 22.09 -13.75 -13.97
N LYS A 332 22.82 -14.85 -14.13
CA LYS A 332 22.93 -15.90 -13.09
C LYS A 332 23.49 -15.34 -11.78
N THR A 333 24.57 -14.58 -11.86
CA THR A 333 25.20 -13.91 -10.72
C THR A 333 24.25 -12.87 -10.11
N SER A 334 23.57 -12.10 -10.95
CA SER A 334 22.60 -11.07 -10.55
C SER A 334 21.48 -11.67 -9.71
N ARG A 335 20.90 -12.75 -10.21
CA ARG A 335 19.78 -13.43 -9.57
C ARG A 335 20.19 -14.04 -8.24
N GLN A 336 21.32 -14.75 -8.20
CA GLN A 336 21.83 -15.32 -6.95
C GLN A 336 22.03 -14.24 -5.89
N ILE A 337 22.74 -13.15 -6.23
CA ILE A 337 22.97 -12.03 -5.30
C ILE A 337 21.65 -11.40 -4.85
N THR A 338 20.68 -11.27 -5.76
CA THR A 338 19.36 -10.70 -5.45
C THR A 338 18.59 -11.57 -4.45
N ILE A 339 18.54 -12.89 -4.67
CA ILE A 339 17.90 -13.85 -3.77
C ILE A 339 18.59 -13.85 -2.41
N GLU A 340 19.93 -13.92 -2.39
CA GLU A 340 20.70 -13.87 -1.15
C GLU A 340 20.41 -12.59 -0.35
N ALA A 341 20.34 -11.43 -1.03
CA ALA A 341 20.05 -10.14 -0.39
C ALA A 341 18.63 -10.07 0.18
N GLN A 342 17.63 -10.54 -0.59
CA GLN A 342 16.22 -10.55 -0.17
C GLN A 342 15.99 -11.52 0.99
N CYS A 343 16.54 -12.74 0.93
CA CYS A 343 16.49 -13.72 2.01
C CYS A 343 17.18 -13.20 3.28
N PHE A 344 18.32 -12.53 3.15
CA PHE A 344 19.00 -11.92 4.29
C PHE A 344 18.14 -10.83 4.92
N ALA A 345 17.61 -9.90 4.12
CA ALA A 345 16.73 -8.84 4.61
C ALA A 345 15.46 -9.39 5.29
N TRP A 346 14.86 -10.45 4.74
CA TRP A 346 13.74 -11.17 5.34
C TRP A 346 14.07 -11.70 6.74
N LEU A 347 15.21 -12.37 6.91
CA LEU A 347 15.64 -12.89 8.22
C LEU A 347 15.81 -11.77 9.25
N ILE A 348 16.40 -10.64 8.83
CA ILE A 348 16.55 -9.46 9.70
C ILE A 348 15.19 -8.90 10.10
N VAL A 349 14.24 -8.76 9.17
CA VAL A 349 12.87 -8.28 9.44
C VAL A 349 12.13 -9.18 10.41
N ILE A 350 12.11 -10.50 10.19
CA ILE A 350 11.39 -11.44 11.06
C ILE A 350 11.99 -11.50 12.46
N ASN A 351 13.32 -11.44 12.58
CA ASN A 351 13.96 -11.41 13.89
C ASN A 351 13.72 -10.09 14.62
N TYR A 352 13.68 -8.97 13.90
CA TYR A 352 13.29 -7.68 14.46
C TYR A 352 11.84 -7.74 14.96
N LEU A 353 10.92 -8.25 14.14
CA LEU A 353 9.51 -8.43 14.50
C LEU A 353 9.36 -9.27 15.77
N ASN A 354 9.96 -10.46 15.81
CA ASN A 354 9.81 -11.38 16.94
C ASN A 354 10.35 -10.82 18.25
N LYS A 355 11.39 -10.00 18.18
CA LYS A 355 11.99 -9.35 19.36
C LYS A 355 11.19 -8.15 19.88
N ASN A 356 10.49 -7.43 18.99
CA ASN A 356 9.88 -6.14 19.33
C ASN A 356 8.33 -6.16 19.35
N LYS A 357 7.70 -7.22 18.83
CA LYS A 357 6.23 -7.35 18.83
C LYS A 357 5.70 -7.49 20.26
N LEU A 358 4.51 -6.95 20.49
CA LEU A 358 3.76 -7.21 21.71
C LEU A 358 3.10 -8.60 21.67
N SER A 359 2.58 -9.03 22.81
CA SER A 359 1.65 -10.14 22.84
C SER A 359 0.38 -9.82 22.04
N LEU A 360 -0.36 -10.86 21.65
CA LEU A 360 -1.60 -10.72 20.89
C LEU A 360 -2.63 -9.85 21.63
N ASP A 361 -2.81 -10.06 22.94
CA ASP A 361 -3.80 -9.32 23.72
C ASP A 361 -3.43 -7.84 23.89
N GLU A 362 -2.16 -7.54 24.18
CA GLU A 362 -1.67 -6.16 24.26
C GLU A 362 -1.80 -5.42 22.92
N ALA A 363 -1.49 -6.10 21.80
CA ALA A 363 -1.61 -5.51 20.47
C ALA A 363 -3.08 -5.23 20.11
N LYS A 364 -3.99 -6.15 20.43
CA LYS A 364 -5.45 -5.96 20.24
C LYS A 364 -5.98 -4.78 21.05
N GLU A 365 -5.54 -4.65 22.29
CA GLU A 365 -5.92 -3.55 23.17
C GLU A 365 -5.44 -2.20 22.61
N ARG A 366 -4.17 -2.13 22.18
CA ARG A 366 -3.62 -0.90 21.57
C ARG A 366 -4.30 -0.48 20.27
N LEU A 367 -4.71 -1.47 19.47
CA LEU A 367 -5.47 -1.22 18.25
C LEU A 367 -6.97 -1.06 18.51
N LEU A 368 -7.42 -1.08 19.77
CA LEU A 368 -8.80 -0.85 20.17
C LEU A 368 -9.79 -1.74 19.38
N PHE A 369 -9.44 -3.02 19.22
CA PHE A 369 -10.33 -3.98 18.57
C PHE A 369 -11.66 -4.05 19.31
N ASN A 370 -12.75 -4.00 18.56
CA ASN A 370 -14.08 -4.13 19.12
C ASN A 370 -14.28 -5.54 19.72
N GLN A 371 -14.30 -5.61 21.05
CA GLN A 371 -14.36 -6.87 21.80
C GLN A 371 -15.73 -7.55 21.73
N SER A 372 -16.80 -6.83 21.34
CA SER A 372 -18.16 -7.40 21.22
C SER A 372 -18.33 -8.38 20.05
N ARG A 373 -17.27 -8.65 19.28
CA ARG A 373 -17.22 -9.61 18.17
C ARG A 373 -16.50 -10.92 18.48
N GLN A 374 -16.02 -11.11 19.72
CA GLN A 374 -15.32 -12.34 20.13
C GLN A 374 -16.24 -13.47 20.62
N SER A 375 -17.56 -13.29 20.54
CA SER A 375 -18.58 -14.21 21.06
C SER A 375 -19.20 -15.12 20.02
#